data_AF-A0A5M4D9G6-F1
#
_entry.id   AF-A0A5M4D9G6-F1
#
_cell.length_a   1.000
_cell.length_b   1.000
_cell.length_c   1.000
_cell.angle_alpha   90.00
_cell.angle_beta   90.00
_cell.angle_gamma   90.00
#
_symmetry.space_group_name_H-M   'P 1'
#
loop_
_entity.id
_entity.type
_entity.pdbx_description
1 polymer ?
#
loop_
_entity_poly.entity_id
_entity_poly.type
_entity_poly.pdbx_seq_one_letter_code
_entity_poly.pdbx_strand_id
1 'polypeptide(L)'
;MMLDNGSKRLYDYDMRSQLTTQVELKASNVPIVTQIDSYDAVGNRMARSVNGTVATWSYDDLYRLTGQVKPGQVATYTLDGVGNLKTMWEGGNFPRIFTFNAADRLVTMVEGASLTTYAWTGYGALESEITGNSTTGYAYNGQDQLAVVTDPSGDKTTYSFDGDGLRRSVATTNQSQDPPTLDVTTFVWD
;
A
#
# COMPACT_ATOMS: atom_id res chain seq x y z
N MET A 1 -8.65 -10.59 29.61
CA MET A 1 -7.24 -11.02 29.88
C MET A 1 -6.55 -9.96 30.74
N MET A 2 -5.76 -10.36 31.73
CA MET A 2 -4.87 -9.48 32.51
C MET A 2 -3.54 -9.31 31.75
N LEU A 3 -2.99 -8.10 31.69
CA LEU A 3 -1.65 -7.83 31.14
C LEU A 3 -0.66 -7.55 32.27
N ASP A 4 0.64 -7.67 32.01
CA ASP A 4 1.73 -7.62 33.01
C ASP A 4 1.78 -6.32 33.84
N ASN A 5 1.15 -5.24 33.37
CA ASN A 5 1.01 -3.96 34.08
C ASN A 5 -0.29 -3.86 34.92
N GLY A 6 -1.04 -4.95 35.09
CA GLY A 6 -2.32 -4.99 35.80
C GLY A 6 -3.52 -4.44 35.01
N SER A 7 -3.32 -3.97 33.79
CA SER A 7 -4.43 -3.61 32.89
C SER A 7 -5.23 -4.84 32.47
N LYS A 8 -6.49 -4.62 32.10
CA LYS A 8 -7.42 -5.68 31.71
C LYS A 8 -8.06 -5.37 30.39
N ARG A 9 -8.31 -6.40 29.59
CA ARG A 9 -9.19 -6.32 28.41
C ARG A 9 -10.46 -7.14 28.59
N LEU A 10 -11.58 -6.51 28.31
CA LEU A 10 -12.91 -7.10 28.22
C LEU A 10 -13.33 -7.15 26.74
N TYR A 11 -14.07 -8.19 26.38
CA TYR A 11 -14.49 -8.44 25.00
C TYR A 11 -15.96 -8.88 24.97
N ASP A 12 -16.73 -8.30 24.06
CA ASP A 12 -18.06 -8.79 23.68
C ASP A 12 -18.03 -9.24 22.22
N TYR A 13 -18.87 -10.22 21.89
CA TYR A 13 -18.94 -10.80 20.56
C TYR A 13 -20.40 -10.91 20.09
N ASP A 14 -20.61 -10.86 18.78
CA ASP A 14 -21.89 -11.17 18.17
C ASP A 14 -22.14 -12.70 18.11
N MET A 15 -23.31 -13.10 17.59
CA MET A 15 -23.67 -14.52 17.44
C MET A 15 -22.79 -15.31 16.46
N ARG A 16 -21.98 -14.62 15.64
CA ARG A 16 -20.99 -15.21 14.73
C ARG A 16 -19.58 -15.18 15.33
N SER A 17 -19.46 -14.89 16.63
CA SER A 17 -18.18 -14.77 17.34
C SER A 17 -17.29 -13.65 16.80
N GLN A 18 -17.86 -12.62 16.18
CA GLN A 18 -17.15 -11.43 15.74
C GLN A 18 -17.07 -10.42 16.89
N LEU A 19 -15.89 -9.82 17.11
CA LEU A 19 -15.66 -8.85 18.18
C LEU A 19 -16.52 -7.60 17.98
N THR A 20 -17.46 -7.30 18.88
CA THR A 20 -18.30 -6.10 18.84
C THR A 20 -17.83 -5.01 19.79
N THR A 21 -17.27 -5.39 20.94
CA THR A 21 -16.77 -4.43 21.93
C THR A 21 -15.45 -4.90 22.49
N GLN A 22 -14.47 -4.01 22.56
CA GLN A 22 -13.27 -4.20 23.37
C GLN A 22 -13.11 -3.01 24.30
N VAL A 23 -12.94 -3.29 25.60
CA VAL A 23 -12.61 -2.26 26.59
C VAL A 23 -11.27 -2.59 27.21
N GLU A 24 -10.29 -1.68 27.07
CA GLU A 24 -9.05 -1.70 27.82
C GLU A 24 -9.19 -0.84 29.07
N LEU A 25 -8.99 -1.46 30.22
CA LEU A 25 -9.12 -0.86 31.55
C LEU A 25 -7.74 -0.76 32.21
N LYS A 26 -7.50 0.32 32.95
CA LYS A 26 -6.41 0.37 33.94
C LYS A 26 -6.64 -0.70 35.02
N ALA A 27 -5.61 -0.96 35.83
CA ALA A 27 -5.74 -1.78 37.03
C ALA A 27 -6.86 -1.29 37.98
N SER A 28 -7.17 0.02 37.97
CA SER A 28 -8.27 0.65 38.72
C SER A 28 -9.66 0.48 38.10
N ASN A 29 -9.81 -0.34 37.06
CA ASN A 29 -11.05 -0.53 36.27
C ASN A 29 -11.58 0.73 35.57
N VAL A 30 -10.72 1.73 35.35
CA VAL A 30 -11.07 2.92 34.56
C VAL A 30 -10.78 2.64 33.07
N PRO A 31 -11.73 2.85 32.14
CA PRO A 31 -11.48 2.73 30.70
C PRO A 31 -10.39 3.68 30.19
N ILE A 32 -9.49 3.12 29.39
CA ILE A 32 -8.45 3.85 28.64
C ILE A 32 -8.83 3.87 27.16
N VAL A 33 -9.32 2.73 26.67
CA VAL A 33 -9.76 2.56 25.28
C VAL A 33 -11.07 1.81 25.28
N THR A 34 -12.05 2.36 24.58
CA THR A 34 -13.29 1.66 24.21
C THR A 34 -13.36 1.60 22.70
N GLN A 35 -13.31 0.39 22.17
CA GLN A 35 -13.53 0.09 20.76
C GLN A 35 -14.89 -0.57 20.59
N ILE A 36 -15.69 -0.08 19.65
CA ILE A 36 -16.99 -0.66 19.28
C ILE A 36 -16.98 -0.91 17.77
N ASP A 37 -17.17 -2.15 17.36
CA ASP A 37 -17.23 -2.59 15.97
C ASP A 37 -18.65 -3.02 15.60
N SER A 38 -19.05 -2.74 14.35
CA SER A 38 -20.28 -3.25 13.75
C SER A 38 -19.97 -3.94 12.43
N TYR A 39 -20.78 -4.93 12.07
CA TYR A 39 -20.60 -5.76 10.88
C TYR A 39 -21.90 -5.90 10.11
N ASP A 40 -21.78 -6.12 8.80
CA ASP A 40 -22.93 -6.46 7.95
C ASP A 40 -23.35 -7.93 8.09
N ALA A 41 -24.35 -8.34 7.32
CA ALA A 41 -24.91 -9.69 7.36
C ALA A 41 -23.95 -10.80 6.89
N VAL A 42 -22.86 -10.46 6.21
CA VAL A 42 -21.83 -11.42 5.77
C VAL A 42 -20.53 -11.30 6.56
N GLY A 43 -20.45 -10.34 7.47
CA GLY A 43 -19.37 -10.19 8.43
C GLY A 43 -18.32 -9.14 8.05
N ASN A 44 -18.57 -8.31 7.03
CA ASN A 44 -17.68 -7.18 6.74
C ASN A 44 -17.89 -6.08 7.79
N ARG A 45 -16.80 -5.47 8.25
CA ARG A 45 -16.89 -4.39 9.26
C ARG A 45 -17.50 -3.14 8.62
N MET A 46 -18.64 -2.68 9.12
CA MET A 46 -19.30 -1.45 8.67
C MET A 46 -18.79 -0.21 9.40
N ALA A 47 -18.53 -0.32 10.70
CA ALA A 47 -18.02 0.79 11.48
C ALA A 47 -17.15 0.35 12.65
N ARG A 48 -16.28 1.26 13.09
CA ARG A 48 -15.45 1.17 14.29
C ARG A 48 -15.47 2.51 14.97
N SER A 49 -15.89 2.55 16.22
CA SER A 49 -15.65 3.69 17.11
C SER A 49 -14.47 3.38 18.02
N VAL A 50 -13.49 4.27 18.13
CA VAL A 50 -12.44 4.22 19.16
C VAL A 50 -12.53 5.49 19.99
N ASN A 51 -12.89 5.37 21.25
CA ASN A 51 -13.08 6.51 22.17
C ASN A 51 -14.00 7.60 21.57
N GLY A 52 -15.07 7.19 20.88
CA GLY A 52 -16.02 8.10 20.22
C GLY A 52 -15.64 8.54 18.81
N THR A 53 -14.39 8.31 18.37
CA THR A 53 -13.97 8.59 16.99
C THR A 53 -14.40 7.46 16.07
N VAL A 54 -15.30 7.76 15.13
CA VAL A 54 -15.91 6.77 14.24
C VAL A 54 -15.22 6.72 12.88
N ALA A 55 -14.87 5.52 12.44
CA ALA A 55 -14.57 5.20 11.06
C ALA A 55 -15.66 4.26 10.50
N THR A 56 -16.04 4.44 9.24
CA THR A 56 -16.99 3.57 8.52
C THR A 56 -16.37 3.04 7.24
N TRP A 57 -16.83 1.86 6.82
CA TRP A 57 -16.42 1.21 5.58
C TRP A 57 -17.65 0.79 4.78
N SER A 58 -17.54 0.86 3.46
CA SER A 58 -18.57 0.46 2.51
C SER A 58 -18.03 -0.59 1.56
N TYR A 59 -18.89 -1.48 1.10
CA TYR A 59 -18.52 -2.61 0.26
C TYR A 59 -19.47 -2.71 -0.93
N ASP A 60 -19.02 -3.31 -2.04
CA ASP A 60 -19.90 -3.72 -3.13
C ASP A 60 -20.54 -5.09 -2.85
N ASP A 61 -21.37 -5.56 -3.78
CA ASP A 61 -22.09 -6.84 -3.68
C ASP A 61 -21.16 -8.07 -3.71
N LEU A 62 -19.89 -7.88 -4.11
CA LEU A 62 -18.84 -8.89 -4.03
C LEU A 62 -18.01 -8.78 -2.74
N TYR A 63 -18.47 -7.96 -1.79
CA TYR A 63 -17.85 -7.74 -0.47
C TYR A 63 -16.48 -7.07 -0.54
N ARG A 64 -16.20 -6.33 -1.62
CA ARG A 64 -14.93 -5.62 -1.82
C ARG A 64 -15.08 -4.18 -1.32
N LEU A 65 -14.03 -3.66 -0.69
CA LEU A 65 -14.05 -2.31 -0.11
C LEU A 65 -14.24 -1.23 -1.19
N THR A 66 -15.29 -0.43 -1.07
CA THR A 66 -15.61 0.68 -2.00
C THR A 66 -15.52 2.06 -1.35
N GLY A 67 -15.40 2.13 -0.03
CA GLY A 67 -15.19 3.41 0.62
C GLY A 67 -14.81 3.32 2.09
N GLN A 68 -14.16 4.37 2.57
CA GLN A 68 -13.81 4.57 3.97
C GLN A 68 -14.07 6.03 4.35
N VAL A 69 -14.68 6.25 5.51
CA VAL A 69 -14.84 7.59 6.09
C VAL A 69 -14.31 7.56 7.51
N LYS A 70 -13.47 8.52 7.87
CA LYS A 70 -13.08 8.83 9.27
C LYS A 70 -12.82 10.34 9.38
N PRO A 71 -12.69 10.91 10.59
CA PRO A 71 -12.45 12.35 10.73
C PRO A 71 -11.21 12.80 9.94
N GLY A 72 -11.41 13.79 9.07
CA GLY A 72 -10.35 14.35 8.22
C GLY A 72 -9.95 13.49 7.01
N GLN A 73 -10.55 12.31 6.79
CA GLN A 73 -10.23 11.47 5.64
C GLN A 73 -11.46 10.77 5.08
N VAL A 74 -11.71 10.99 3.80
CA VAL A 74 -12.70 10.23 3.02
C VAL A 74 -11.96 9.58 1.86
N ALA A 75 -12.25 8.30 1.65
CA ALA A 75 -11.74 7.52 0.54
C ALA A 75 -12.87 6.80 -0.18
N THR A 76 -12.81 6.74 -1.50
CA THR A 76 -13.74 5.99 -2.36
C THR A 76 -12.95 5.21 -3.41
N TYR A 77 -13.42 4.00 -3.69
CA TYR A 77 -12.78 3.04 -4.58
C TYR A 77 -13.82 2.47 -5.54
N THR A 78 -13.45 2.27 -6.79
CA THR A 78 -14.21 1.42 -7.72
C THR A 78 -13.31 0.33 -8.25
N LEU A 79 -13.86 -0.87 -8.44
CA LEU A 79 -13.12 -2.04 -8.89
C LEU A 79 -13.75 -2.57 -10.18
N ASP A 80 -12.94 -3.16 -11.06
CA ASP A 80 -13.45 -3.89 -12.23
C ASP A 80 -14.03 -5.26 -11.83
N GLY A 81 -14.40 -6.08 -12.81
CA GLY A 81 -15.00 -7.39 -12.56
C GLY A 81 -14.07 -8.42 -11.92
N VAL A 82 -12.75 -8.30 -12.14
CA VAL A 82 -11.74 -9.23 -11.60
C VAL A 82 -11.10 -8.73 -10.31
N GLY A 83 -11.40 -7.48 -9.91
CA GLY A 83 -10.96 -6.89 -8.65
C GLY A 83 -9.82 -5.89 -8.78
N ASN A 84 -9.44 -5.47 -9.98
CA ASN A 84 -8.47 -4.39 -10.13
C ASN A 84 -9.11 -3.05 -9.75
N LEU A 85 -8.36 -2.21 -9.05
CA LEU A 85 -8.79 -0.88 -8.65
C LEU A 85 -8.87 0.04 -9.88
N LYS A 86 -10.06 0.43 -10.32
CA LYS A 86 -10.27 1.34 -11.47
C LYS A 86 -10.17 2.79 -11.11
N THR A 87 -10.73 3.18 -9.97
CA THR A 87 -10.67 4.57 -9.50
C THR A 87 -10.44 4.61 -8.02
N MET A 88 -9.65 5.58 -7.58
CA MET A 88 -9.40 5.86 -6.18
C MET A 88 -9.40 7.36 -5.95
N TRP A 89 -10.18 7.80 -4.97
CA TRP A 89 -10.11 9.16 -4.47
C TRP A 89 -9.90 9.09 -2.96
N GLU A 90 -8.86 9.75 -2.44
CA GLU A 90 -8.49 9.74 -1.02
C GLU A 90 -8.26 11.18 -0.51
N GLY A 91 -9.15 12.09 -0.93
CA GLY A 91 -8.97 13.52 -0.77
C GLY A 91 -8.26 14.18 -1.95
N GLY A 92 -8.11 15.51 -1.89
CA GLY A 92 -7.57 16.31 -2.99
C GLY A 92 -8.58 16.58 -4.11
N ASN A 93 -8.09 17.20 -5.21
CA ASN A 93 -8.93 17.72 -6.27
C ASN A 93 -9.33 16.68 -7.32
N PHE A 94 -8.49 15.68 -7.56
CA PHE A 94 -8.68 14.72 -8.65
C PHE A 94 -8.57 13.28 -8.14
N PRO A 95 -9.43 12.37 -8.60
CA PRO A 95 -9.23 10.95 -8.39
C PRO A 95 -8.07 10.44 -9.24
N ARG A 96 -7.45 9.34 -8.78
CA ARG A 96 -6.57 8.49 -9.59
C ARG A 96 -7.42 7.48 -10.35
N ILE A 97 -7.23 7.40 -11.66
CA ILE A 97 -7.92 6.46 -12.55
C ILE A 97 -6.89 5.51 -13.15
N PHE A 98 -7.12 4.21 -13.02
CA PHE A 98 -6.21 3.16 -13.44
C PHE A 98 -6.80 2.35 -14.59
N THR A 99 -5.96 1.95 -15.53
CA THR A 99 -6.33 0.98 -16.58
C THR A 99 -5.35 -0.17 -16.61
N PHE A 100 -5.85 -1.35 -16.98
CA PHE A 100 -5.09 -2.60 -16.95
C PHE A 100 -5.15 -3.27 -18.32
N ASN A 101 -4.10 -4.02 -18.66
CA ASN A 101 -4.11 -4.88 -19.85
C ASN A 101 -4.80 -6.22 -19.54
N ALA A 102 -4.89 -7.09 -20.55
CA ALA A 102 -5.51 -8.41 -20.45
C ALA A 102 -4.78 -9.40 -19.50
N ALA A 103 -3.58 -9.06 -19.03
CA ALA A 103 -2.83 -9.82 -18.05
C ALA A 103 -2.92 -9.21 -16.64
N ASP A 104 -3.92 -8.34 -16.40
CA ASP A 104 -4.17 -7.63 -15.15
C ASP A 104 -3.00 -6.75 -14.66
N ARG A 105 -2.18 -6.26 -15.59
CA ARG A 105 -1.07 -5.35 -15.29
C ARG A 105 -1.49 -3.91 -15.54
N LEU A 106 -1.15 -3.01 -14.60
CA LEU A 106 -1.41 -1.58 -14.72
C LEU A 106 -0.72 -1.02 -15.96
N VAL A 107 -1.44 -0.30 -16.81
CA VAL A 107 -0.91 0.31 -18.04
C VAL A 107 -0.95 1.83 -17.97
N THR A 108 -1.98 2.41 -17.36
CA THR A 108 -2.06 3.86 -17.17
C THR A 108 -2.57 4.22 -15.80
N MET A 109 -2.05 5.32 -15.24
CA MET A 109 -2.66 6.06 -14.14
C MET A 109 -2.89 7.50 -14.59
N VAL A 110 -4.10 8.02 -14.39
CA VAL A 110 -4.44 9.43 -14.63
C VAL A 110 -4.81 10.09 -13.32
N GLU A 111 -4.23 11.26 -13.03
CA GLU A 111 -4.60 12.13 -11.91
C GLU A 111 -4.70 13.59 -12.40
N GLY A 112 -5.93 14.08 -12.58
CA GLY A 112 -6.16 15.38 -13.20
C GLY A 112 -5.65 15.40 -14.65
N ALA A 113 -4.69 16.29 -14.94
CA ALA A 113 -4.03 16.37 -16.25
C ALA A 113 -2.76 15.50 -16.35
N SER A 114 -2.32 14.90 -15.24
CA SER A 114 -1.12 14.07 -15.20
C SER A 114 -1.45 12.66 -15.68
N LEU A 115 -0.74 12.19 -16.71
CA LEU A 115 -0.77 10.82 -17.19
C LEU A 115 0.55 10.14 -16.87
N THR A 116 0.47 8.99 -16.22
CA THR A 116 1.57 8.03 -16.07
C THR A 116 1.26 6.77 -16.87
N THR A 117 2.22 6.28 -17.65
CA THR A 117 2.12 5.04 -18.42
C THR A 117 3.14 4.03 -17.94
N TYR A 118 2.81 2.75 -18.01
CA TYR A 118 3.63 1.64 -17.52
C TYR A 118 3.82 0.62 -18.64
N ALA A 119 5.07 0.28 -18.94
CA ALA A 119 5.43 -0.76 -19.89
C ALA A 119 5.95 -1.98 -19.14
N TRP A 120 5.69 -3.17 -19.68
CA TRP A 120 6.03 -4.45 -19.06
C TRP A 120 6.78 -5.32 -20.05
N THR A 121 7.78 -6.03 -19.56
CA THR A 121 8.50 -7.04 -20.35
C THR A 121 7.56 -8.20 -20.71
N GLY A 122 7.95 -8.99 -21.73
CA GLY A 122 7.19 -10.16 -22.17
C GLY A 122 6.97 -11.21 -21.07
N TYR A 123 7.90 -11.31 -20.11
CA TYR A 123 7.80 -12.21 -18.97
C TYR A 123 7.14 -11.58 -17.73
N GLY A 124 6.85 -10.28 -17.77
CA GLY A 124 5.99 -9.61 -16.78
C GLY A 124 6.65 -8.78 -15.71
N ALA A 125 7.91 -8.42 -15.89
CA ALA A 125 8.57 -7.42 -15.07
C ALA A 125 8.20 -6.01 -15.57
N LEU A 126 8.13 -5.02 -14.67
CA LEU A 126 7.91 -3.63 -15.06
C LEU A 126 9.15 -3.14 -15.79
N GLU A 127 9.04 -2.65 -17.02
CA GLU A 127 10.17 -2.21 -17.83
C GLU A 127 10.42 -0.71 -17.69
N SER A 128 9.34 0.08 -17.69
CA SER A 128 9.42 1.53 -17.53
C SER A 128 8.13 2.12 -17.01
N GLU A 129 8.25 3.24 -16.31
CA GLU A 129 7.14 4.18 -16.08
C GLU A 129 7.46 5.55 -16.67
N ILE A 130 6.46 6.20 -17.27
CA ILE A 130 6.62 7.50 -17.91
C ILE A 130 5.54 8.44 -17.39
N THR A 131 5.93 9.54 -16.74
CA THR A 131 5.03 10.63 -16.33
C THR A 131 5.42 11.91 -17.07
N GLY A 132 4.56 12.37 -17.98
CA GLY A 132 4.91 13.47 -18.89
C GLY A 132 6.13 13.11 -19.75
N ASN A 133 7.23 13.87 -19.60
CA ASN A 133 8.49 13.61 -20.31
C ASN A 133 9.52 12.87 -19.42
N SER A 134 9.18 12.56 -18.17
CA SER A 134 10.06 11.90 -17.22
C SER A 134 9.89 10.39 -17.32
N THR A 135 10.97 9.69 -17.66
CA THR A 135 10.98 8.22 -17.79
C THR A 135 11.86 7.61 -16.70
N THR A 136 11.32 6.64 -15.97
CA THR A 136 12.09 5.77 -15.08
C THR A 136 12.14 4.38 -15.71
N GLY A 137 13.34 3.83 -15.87
CA GLY A 137 13.55 2.49 -16.44
C GLY A 137 13.99 1.48 -15.38
N TYR A 138 13.57 0.22 -15.54
CA TYR A 138 13.88 -0.88 -14.63
C TYR A 138 14.51 -2.04 -15.41
N ALA A 139 15.62 -2.57 -14.90
CA ALA A 139 16.28 -3.75 -15.47
C ALA A 139 16.51 -4.81 -14.40
N TYR A 140 16.44 -6.07 -14.81
CA TYR A 140 16.47 -7.23 -13.93
C TYR A 140 17.65 -8.14 -14.29
N ASN A 141 18.16 -8.88 -13.31
CA ASN A 141 19.17 -9.91 -13.54
C ASN A 141 18.52 -11.22 -14.04
N GLY A 142 19.34 -12.24 -14.32
CA GLY A 142 18.85 -13.54 -14.79
C GLY A 142 18.04 -14.36 -13.78
N GLN A 143 17.85 -13.85 -12.56
CA GLN A 143 17.02 -14.42 -11.49
C GLN A 143 15.76 -13.58 -11.23
N ASP A 144 15.40 -12.70 -12.17
CA ASP A 144 14.26 -11.78 -12.09
C ASP A 144 14.30 -10.81 -10.88
N GLN A 145 15.50 -10.51 -10.38
CA GLN A 145 15.70 -9.53 -9.32
C GLN A 145 16.00 -8.16 -9.93
N LEU A 146 15.39 -7.10 -9.39
CA LEU A 146 15.63 -5.72 -9.83
C LEU A 146 17.11 -5.37 -9.65
N ALA A 147 17.81 -5.21 -10.77
CA ALA A 147 19.25 -4.99 -10.81
C ALA A 147 19.59 -3.50 -11.03
N VAL A 148 18.78 -2.76 -11.79
CA VAL A 148 19.03 -1.35 -12.09
C VAL A 148 17.73 -0.57 -12.14
N VAL A 149 17.71 0.60 -11.49
CA VAL A 149 16.74 1.67 -11.72
C VAL A 149 17.47 2.82 -12.39
N THR A 150 16.96 3.31 -13.52
CA THR A 150 17.45 4.51 -14.20
C THR A 150 16.41 5.60 -14.06
N ASP A 151 16.75 6.71 -13.42
CA ASP A 151 15.83 7.82 -13.21
C ASP A 151 15.72 8.74 -14.44
N PRO A 152 14.80 9.73 -14.44
CA PRO A 152 14.64 10.64 -15.57
C PRO A 152 15.86 11.51 -15.92
N SER A 153 16.79 11.71 -14.98
CA SER A 153 18.07 12.37 -15.21
C SER A 153 19.12 11.47 -15.87
N GLY A 154 18.86 10.16 -15.93
CA GLY A 154 19.80 9.14 -16.38
C GLY A 154 20.71 8.60 -15.28
N ASP A 155 20.51 9.03 -14.04
CA ASP A 155 21.20 8.52 -12.88
C ASP A 155 20.72 7.10 -12.59
N LYS A 156 21.64 6.25 -12.13
CA LYS A 156 21.37 4.83 -11.93
C LYS A 156 21.55 4.43 -10.49
N THR A 157 20.58 3.70 -9.95
CA THR A 157 20.72 2.90 -8.74
C THR A 157 20.84 1.43 -9.13
N THR A 158 22.00 0.84 -8.85
CA THR A 158 22.32 -0.55 -9.16
C THR A 158 22.30 -1.40 -7.90
N TYR A 159 21.71 -2.58 -7.98
CA TYR A 159 21.60 -3.57 -6.92
C TYR A 159 22.40 -4.81 -7.29
N SER A 160 23.15 -5.35 -6.32
CA SER A 160 23.77 -6.67 -6.45
C SER A 160 23.20 -7.63 -5.42
N PHE A 161 23.18 -8.91 -5.76
CA PHE A 161 22.66 -9.98 -4.92
C PHE A 161 23.66 -11.14 -4.89
N ASP A 162 23.66 -11.93 -3.81
CA ASP A 162 24.38 -13.19 -3.76
C ASP A 162 23.53 -14.36 -4.32
N GLY A 163 24.09 -15.57 -4.27
CA GLY A 163 23.44 -16.77 -4.77
C GLY A 163 22.18 -17.19 -4.00
N ASP A 164 22.02 -16.71 -2.78
CA ASP A 164 20.82 -16.93 -1.95
C ASP A 164 19.75 -15.85 -2.19
N GLY A 165 20.04 -14.89 -3.07
CA GLY A 165 19.17 -13.79 -3.43
C GLY A 165 19.17 -12.65 -2.42
N LEU A 166 20.09 -12.63 -1.46
CA LEU A 166 20.23 -11.53 -0.51
C LEU A 166 20.98 -10.37 -1.15
N ARG A 167 20.48 -9.15 -0.94
CA ARG A 167 21.09 -7.95 -1.50
C ARG A 167 22.47 -7.72 -0.88
N ARG A 168 23.51 -7.60 -1.70
CA ARG A 168 24.90 -7.37 -1.27
C ARG A 168 25.31 -5.91 -1.33
N SER A 169 24.84 -5.17 -2.34
CA SER A 169 25.13 -3.74 -2.44
C SER A 169 24.03 -2.95 -3.13
N VAL A 170 24.04 -1.66 -2.85
CA VAL A 170 23.35 -0.61 -3.60
C VAL A 170 24.41 0.40 -4.02
N ALA A 171 24.44 0.76 -5.29
CA ALA A 171 25.35 1.75 -5.84
C ALA A 171 24.56 2.80 -6.63
N THR A 172 24.72 4.08 -6.29
CA THR A 172 24.07 5.18 -7.00
C THR A 172 25.12 5.98 -7.76
N THR A 173 24.97 6.07 -9.08
CA THR A 173 25.74 6.99 -9.92
C THR A 173 24.96 8.26 -10.16
N ASN A 174 25.58 9.42 -9.87
CA ASN A 174 25.05 10.72 -10.24
C ASN A 174 25.87 11.30 -11.40
N GLN A 175 25.31 11.23 -12.61
CA GLN A 175 25.93 11.73 -13.83
C GLN A 175 25.81 13.25 -13.97
N SER A 176 24.95 13.90 -13.19
CA SER A 176 24.79 15.36 -13.23
C SER A 176 25.91 16.13 -12.50
N GLN A 177 26.77 15.43 -11.74
CA GLN A 177 27.96 16.03 -11.11
C GLN A 177 29.22 15.87 -11.98
N ASP A 178 30.13 16.84 -11.89
CA ASP A 178 31.44 16.80 -12.57
C ASP A 178 32.59 16.83 -11.53
N PRO A 179 33.33 15.73 -11.33
CA PRO A 179 33.15 14.43 -11.99
C PRO A 179 31.92 13.67 -11.46
N PRO A 180 31.37 12.70 -12.21
CA PRO A 180 30.28 11.86 -11.75
C PRO A 180 30.62 11.17 -10.44
N THR A 181 29.69 11.17 -9.49
CA THR A 181 29.88 10.52 -8.18
C THR A 181 29.27 9.12 -8.16
N LEU A 182 29.87 8.24 -7.36
CA LEU A 182 29.41 6.87 -7.14
C LEU A 182 29.33 6.64 -5.63
N ASP A 183 28.11 6.51 -5.12
CA ASP A 183 27.86 6.22 -3.71
C ASP A 183 27.49 4.75 -3.55
N VAL A 184 28.27 4.00 -2.76
CA VAL A 184 28.09 2.55 -2.57
C VAL A 184 27.79 2.23 -1.10
N THR A 185 26.72 1.47 -0.88
CA THR A 185 26.37 0.86 0.41
C THR A 185 26.39 -0.65 0.27
N THR A 186 27.09 -1.34 1.16
CA THR A 186 27.15 -2.82 1.20
C THR A 186 26.41 -3.38 2.41
N PHE A 187 25.76 -4.52 2.25
CA PHE A 187 25.01 -5.20 3.30
C PHE A 187 25.68 -6.53 3.67
N VAL A 188 25.63 -6.86 4.95
CA VAL A 188 26.04 -8.14 5.51
C VAL A 188 24.83 -8.72 6.24
N TRP A 189 24.51 -9.97 5.95
CA TRP A 189 23.41 -10.71 6.56
C TRP A 189 24.03 -11.81 7.43
N ASP A 190 23.49 -12.00 8.63
CA ASP A 190 23.93 -12.97 9.64
C ASP A 190 23.13 -14.28 9.62
#